data_AF-A0A7R9G681-F1
#
_entry.id   AF-A0A7R9G681-F1
#
_cell.length_a   1.000
_cell.length_b   1.000
_cell.length_c   1.000
_cell.angle_alpha   90.00
_cell.angle_beta   90.00
_cell.angle_gamma   90.00
#
_symmetry.space_group_name_H-M   'P 1'
#
loop_
_entity.id
_entity.type
_entity.pdbx_description
1 polymer ?
#
loop_
_entity_poly.entity_id
_entity_poly.type
_entity_poly.pdbx_seq_one_letter_code
_entity_poly.pdbx_strand_id
1 'polypeptide(L)'
;MAHVNLNQYLHQIENAWIGKDGDMCSAMLSCRNIHITNTKLQLEKPESSVGRILEPPLDEIVAAHLRCLWAMANKDPVEACRCQMILVTAFIKILQQQKDENWCLPVMYTVCLDVRLHAIKADKILSTKEHKNKKETLEKAAECLMSCFRICAADNRSSEEFTKRWGMLMLVNQMFKVYFRINKLHLCKPLIRAIEAFPMKHMFSLSQLVTYRYYVGRKAMFDCDYKSGV
;
A
#
# COMPACT_ATOMS: atom_id res chain seq x y z
N MET A 1 -1.69 26.99 11.51
CA MET A 1 -1.32 25.57 11.33
C MET A 1 0.09 25.41 11.86
N ALA A 2 0.26 24.73 13.00
CA ALA A 2 1.58 24.64 13.64
C ALA A 2 2.56 23.90 12.71
N HIS A 3 3.65 24.57 12.34
CA HIS A 3 4.74 23.97 11.58
C HIS A 3 5.47 22.95 12.45
N VAL A 4 4.96 21.71 12.49
CA VAL A 4 5.58 20.57 13.17
C VAL A 4 7.02 20.44 12.64
N ASN A 5 8.01 20.46 13.54
CA ASN A 5 9.40 20.24 13.15
C ASN A 5 9.68 18.74 12.97
N LEU A 6 10.82 18.38 12.38
CA LEU A 6 11.16 16.98 12.10
C LEU A 6 11.12 16.11 13.36
N ASN A 7 11.75 16.56 14.45
CA ASN A 7 11.82 15.77 15.69
C ASN A 7 10.44 15.54 16.32
N GLN A 8 9.56 16.56 16.31
CA GLN A 8 8.18 16.42 16.78
C GLN A 8 7.41 15.41 15.92
N TYR A 9 7.60 15.44 14.60
CA TYR A 9 6.99 14.46 13.71
C TYR A 9 7.52 13.04 14.00
N LEU A 10 8.82 12.88 14.21
CA LEU A 10 9.43 11.58 14.51
C LEU A 10 8.94 11.01 15.87
N HIS A 11 8.87 11.83 16.92
CA HIS A 11 8.32 11.36 18.20
C HIS A 11 6.82 11.09 18.14
N GLN A 12 6.05 11.84 17.34
CA GLN A 12 4.62 11.55 17.17
C GLN A 12 4.39 10.20 16.51
N ILE A 13 5.14 9.87 15.45
CA ILE A 13 5.00 8.56 14.80
C ILE A 13 5.54 7.43 15.67
N GLU A 14 6.62 7.65 16.43
CA GLU A 14 7.14 6.70 17.42
C GLU A 14 6.10 6.36 18.49
N ASN A 15 5.49 7.38 19.08
CA ASN A 15 4.46 7.21 20.11
C ASN A 15 3.23 6.50 19.55
N ALA A 16 2.78 6.87 18.34
CA ALA A 16 1.67 6.19 17.67
C ALA A 16 2.01 4.72 17.38
N TRP A 17 3.26 4.43 17.00
CA TRP A 17 3.72 3.08 16.72
C TRP A 17 3.78 2.21 17.97
N ILE A 18 4.37 2.72 19.06
CA ILE A 18 4.42 2.04 20.36
C ILE A 18 3.01 1.82 20.90
N GLY A 19 2.14 2.82 20.75
CA GLY A 19 0.73 2.74 21.12
C GLY A 19 -0.13 1.86 20.22
N LYS A 20 0.43 1.29 19.14
CA LYS A 20 -0.29 0.49 18.12
C LYS A 20 -1.48 1.23 17.50
N ASP A 21 -1.38 2.55 17.38
CA ASP A 21 -2.37 3.40 16.73
C ASP A 21 -2.15 3.36 15.21
N GLY A 22 -2.78 2.38 14.57
CA GLY A 22 -2.72 2.18 13.13
C GLY A 22 -3.25 3.35 12.32
N ASP A 23 -4.27 4.04 12.81
CA ASP A 23 -4.92 5.15 12.09
C ASP A 23 -4.03 6.40 12.10
N MET A 24 -3.43 6.74 13.25
CA MET A 24 -2.47 7.83 13.32
C MET A 24 -1.20 7.53 12.51
N CYS A 25 -0.65 6.31 12.62
CA CYS A 25 0.51 5.91 11.81
C CYS A 25 0.19 5.98 10.31
N SER A 26 -0.99 5.52 9.91
CA SER A 26 -1.49 5.59 8.53
C SER A 26 -1.60 7.03 8.05
N ALA A 27 -2.15 7.92 8.88
CA ALA A 27 -2.27 9.33 8.58
C ALA A 27 -0.89 9.97 8.36
N MET A 28 0.08 9.68 9.23
CA MET A 28 1.44 10.21 9.13
C MET A 28 2.24 9.60 7.97
N LEU A 29 2.02 8.34 7.60
CA LEU A 29 2.69 7.70 6.46
C LEU A 29 1.96 7.93 5.13
N SER A 30 0.86 8.68 5.10
CA SER A 30 0.11 8.94 3.86
C SER A 30 0.76 10.04 3.01
N CYS A 31 0.91 9.77 1.71
CA CYS A 31 1.29 10.77 0.72
C CYS A 31 0.13 11.72 0.33
N ARG A 32 -1.00 11.68 1.04
CA ARG A 32 -2.23 12.44 0.76
C ARG A 32 -2.70 13.29 1.94
N ASN A 33 -2.03 13.20 3.08
CA ASN A 33 -2.36 13.99 4.27
C ASN A 33 -1.65 15.36 4.25
N ILE A 34 -2.05 16.27 5.12
CA ILE A 34 -1.66 17.68 5.15
C ILE A 34 -0.16 17.89 5.41
N HIS A 35 0.52 16.95 6.07
CA HIS A 35 1.95 17.08 6.41
C HIS A 35 2.85 17.08 5.18
N ILE A 36 2.38 16.60 4.03
CA ILE A 36 3.14 16.63 2.77
C ILE A 36 3.50 18.06 2.34
N THR A 37 2.73 19.07 2.78
CA THR A 37 2.99 20.49 2.47
C THR A 37 4.11 21.08 3.32
N ASN A 38 4.57 20.36 4.35
CA ASN A 38 5.63 20.83 5.22
C ASN A 38 6.99 20.59 4.58
N THR A 39 7.63 21.67 4.15
CA THR A 39 8.98 21.63 3.53
C THR A 39 10.04 21.05 4.45
N LYS A 40 9.86 21.12 5.78
CA LYS A 40 10.80 20.53 6.75
C LYS A 40 10.81 19.00 6.76
N LEU A 41 9.78 18.36 6.20
CA LEU A 41 9.68 16.90 6.09
C LEU A 41 10.13 16.37 4.71
N GLN A 42 10.47 17.26 3.78
CA GLN A 42 10.90 16.92 2.43
C GLN A 42 12.44 16.83 2.41
N LEU A 43 12.98 15.69 2.85
CA LEU A 43 14.41 15.46 3.02
C LEU A 43 14.97 14.51 1.96
N GLU A 44 16.09 14.87 1.32
CA GLU A 44 16.76 14.00 0.32
C GLU A 44 17.43 12.78 0.96
N LYS A 45 18.07 12.99 2.12
CA LYS A 45 18.84 11.98 2.87
C LYS A 45 18.38 11.90 4.34
N PRO A 46 17.16 11.41 4.60
CA PRO A 46 16.59 11.39 5.94
C PRO A 46 17.22 10.33 6.88
N GLU A 47 17.94 9.35 6.35
CA GLU A 47 18.34 8.12 7.04
C GLU A 47 19.08 8.40 8.36
N SER A 48 20.10 9.27 8.34
CA SER A 48 20.89 9.58 9.54
C SER A 48 20.13 10.40 10.58
N SER A 49 19.14 11.19 10.18
CA SER A 49 18.35 12.01 11.12
C SER A 49 17.24 11.17 11.74
N VAL A 50 16.63 10.28 10.95
CA VAL A 50 15.59 9.37 11.39
C VAL A 50 16.16 8.30 12.33
N GLY A 51 17.25 7.64 11.95
CA GLY A 51 17.86 6.55 12.75
C GLY A 51 18.50 7.01 14.08
N ARG A 52 18.55 8.31 14.37
CA ARG A 52 18.92 8.84 15.69
C ARG A 52 17.76 8.80 16.69
N ILE A 53 16.53 8.72 16.21
CA ILE A 53 15.31 8.80 17.02
C ILE A 53 14.53 7.49 16.91
N LEU A 54 14.32 7.00 15.69
CA LEU A 54 13.54 5.79 15.43
C LEU A 54 14.46 4.57 15.33
N GLU A 55 14.01 3.46 15.90
CA GLU A 55 14.69 2.17 15.79
C GLU A 55 14.21 1.35 14.58
N PRO A 56 15.06 0.45 14.06
CA PRO A 56 14.64 -0.53 13.07
C PRO A 56 13.51 -1.43 13.58
N PRO A 57 12.50 -1.74 12.75
CA PRO A 57 12.37 -1.44 11.31
C PRO A 57 11.59 -0.16 10.95
N LEU A 58 11.17 0.65 11.94
CA LEU A 58 10.34 1.84 11.70
C LEU A 58 11.15 2.97 11.04
N ASP A 59 12.43 3.06 11.36
CA ASP A 59 13.37 4.02 10.75
C ASP A 59 13.42 3.92 9.21
N GLU A 60 13.49 2.70 8.66
CA GLU A 60 13.54 2.42 7.22
C GLU A 60 12.26 2.92 6.53
N ILE A 61 11.10 2.67 7.16
CA ILE A 61 9.78 3.10 6.65
C ILE A 61 9.68 4.62 6.63
N VAL A 62 10.02 5.27 7.73
CA VAL A 62 9.88 6.73 7.87
C VAL A 62 10.90 7.46 7.01
N ALA A 63 12.14 6.97 6.93
CA ALA A 63 13.16 7.52 6.03
C ALA A 63 12.71 7.42 4.57
N ALA A 64 12.20 6.26 4.14
CA ALA A 64 11.66 6.09 2.80
C ALA A 64 10.47 7.03 2.51
N HIS A 65 9.60 7.25 3.51
CA HIS A 65 8.48 8.20 3.40
C HIS A 65 8.96 9.64 3.22
N LEU A 66 9.85 10.14 4.07
CA LEU A 66 10.36 11.52 3.99
C LEU A 66 11.09 11.79 2.67
N ARG A 67 11.83 10.79 2.17
CA ARG A 67 12.46 10.85 0.84
C ARG A 67 11.43 10.83 -0.29
N CYS A 68 10.35 10.06 -0.14
CA CYS A 68 9.22 10.10 -1.08
C CYS A 68 8.61 11.51 -1.15
N LEU A 69 8.41 12.18 0.00
CA LEU A 69 7.90 13.56 0.04
C LEU A 69 8.84 14.55 -0.64
N TRP A 70 10.15 14.40 -0.46
CA TRP A 70 11.15 15.21 -1.19
C TRP A 70 11.07 15.02 -2.70
N ALA A 71 10.99 13.76 -3.17
CA ALA A 71 10.86 13.46 -4.59
C ALA A 71 9.55 14.01 -5.18
N MET A 72 8.45 13.97 -4.42
CA MET A 72 7.18 14.59 -4.78
C MET A 72 7.31 16.12 -4.94
N ALA A 73 7.99 16.78 -4.01
CA ALA A 73 8.22 18.22 -4.05
C ALA A 73 9.05 18.63 -5.28
N ASN A 74 10.03 17.81 -5.65
CA ASN A 74 10.87 18.00 -6.84
C ASN A 74 10.21 17.55 -8.16
N LYS A 75 8.95 17.12 -8.11
CA LYS A 75 8.19 16.64 -9.29
C LYS A 75 8.87 15.45 -10.00
N ASP A 76 9.54 14.58 -9.23
CA ASP A 76 10.10 13.32 -9.72
C ASP A 76 9.22 12.12 -9.27
N PRO A 77 8.23 11.71 -10.07
CA PRO A 77 7.38 10.60 -9.70
C PRO A 77 8.06 9.24 -9.81
N VAL A 78 9.18 9.13 -10.54
CA VAL A 78 9.91 7.85 -10.67
C VAL A 78 10.64 7.58 -9.36
N GLU A 79 11.36 8.58 -8.84
CA GLU A 79 12.01 8.48 -7.53
C GLU A 79 10.98 8.34 -6.40
N ALA A 80 9.89 9.10 -6.42
CA ALA A 80 8.82 8.96 -5.42
C ALA A 80 8.24 7.54 -5.41
N CYS A 81 8.02 6.93 -6.58
CA CYS A 81 7.56 5.54 -6.67
C CYS A 81 8.58 4.56 -6.11
N ARG A 82 9.87 4.76 -6.41
CA ARG A 82 10.96 3.92 -5.89
C ARG A 82 11.02 3.98 -4.36
N CYS A 83 10.96 5.18 -3.78
CA CYS A 83 10.92 5.37 -2.32
C CYS A 83 9.69 4.69 -1.70
N GLN A 84 8.52 4.83 -2.32
CA GLN A 84 7.30 4.18 -1.83
C GLN A 84 7.40 2.63 -1.89
N MET A 85 8.06 2.06 -2.90
CA MET A 85 8.31 0.62 -2.97
C MET A 85 9.25 0.12 -1.87
N ILE A 86 10.28 0.90 -1.53
CA ILE A 86 11.19 0.60 -0.40
C ILE A 86 10.38 0.59 0.90
N LEU A 87 9.55 1.60 1.13
CA LEU A 87 8.68 1.70 2.29
C LEU A 87 7.79 0.46 2.42
N VAL A 88 7.10 0.06 1.35
CA VAL A 88 6.23 -1.13 1.37
C VAL A 88 7.04 -2.40 1.62
N THR A 89 8.26 -2.51 1.08
CA THR A 89 9.15 -3.66 1.29
C THR A 89 9.60 -3.77 2.74
N ALA A 90 9.94 -2.66 3.38
CA ALA A 90 10.25 -2.61 4.81
C ALA A 90 9.02 -3.00 5.65
N PHE A 91 7.84 -2.44 5.31
CA PHE A 91 6.58 -2.73 5.98
C PHE A 91 6.16 -4.21 5.87
N ILE A 92 6.43 -4.87 4.74
CA ILE A 92 6.17 -6.31 4.56
C ILE A 92 6.87 -7.16 5.63
N LYS A 93 8.11 -6.81 6.01
CA LYS A 93 8.86 -7.52 7.06
C LYS A 93 8.13 -7.42 8.41
N ILE A 94 7.61 -6.23 8.73
CA ILE A 94 6.86 -5.98 9.96
C ILE A 94 5.54 -6.75 9.97
N LEU A 95 4.78 -6.64 8.87
CA LEU A 95 3.49 -7.30 8.71
C LEU A 95 3.63 -8.83 8.87
N GLN A 96 4.73 -9.41 8.42
CA GLN A 96 5.04 -10.84 8.57
C GLN A 96 5.43 -11.22 10.00
N GLN A 97 6.14 -10.35 10.72
CA GLN A 97 6.57 -10.61 12.10
C GLN A 97 5.42 -10.50 13.11
N GLN A 98 4.43 -9.67 12.82
CA GLN A 98 3.26 -9.47 13.67
C GLN A 98 2.28 -10.65 13.59
N LYS A 99 2.29 -11.48 14.62
CA LYS A 99 1.34 -12.60 14.80
C LYS A 99 0.19 -12.13 15.67
N ASP A 100 -1.02 -12.61 15.37
CA ASP A 100 -2.22 -12.40 16.21
C ASP A 100 -2.56 -10.93 16.49
N GLU A 101 -2.17 -10.06 15.56
CA GLU A 101 -2.43 -8.62 15.58
C GLU A 101 -2.75 -8.11 14.17
N ASN A 102 -3.64 -7.11 14.08
CA ASN A 102 -4.04 -6.47 12.83
C ASN A 102 -4.09 -4.93 12.90
N TRP A 103 -3.60 -4.31 13.97
CA TRP A 103 -3.60 -2.85 14.13
C TRP A 103 -2.85 -2.14 13.00
N CYS A 104 -1.92 -2.80 12.32
CA CYS A 104 -1.15 -2.26 11.21
C CYS A 104 -1.92 -2.25 9.87
N LEU A 105 -3.13 -2.83 9.80
CA LEU A 105 -3.92 -2.88 8.56
C LEU A 105 -4.21 -1.48 7.97
N PRO A 106 -4.58 -0.44 8.76
CA PRO A 106 -4.75 0.92 8.22
C PRO A 106 -3.47 1.44 7.56
N VAL A 107 -2.30 1.18 8.16
CA VAL A 107 -1.00 1.55 7.57
C VAL A 107 -0.81 0.82 6.24
N MET A 108 -1.04 -0.50 6.22
CA MET A 108 -0.97 -1.31 5.00
C MET A 108 -1.86 -0.73 3.90
N TYR A 109 -3.08 -0.32 4.23
CA TYR A 109 -4.06 0.20 3.28
C TYR A 109 -3.54 1.48 2.62
N THR A 110 -2.97 2.37 3.42
CA THR A 110 -2.40 3.63 2.94
C THR A 110 -1.18 3.40 2.05
N VAL A 111 -0.18 2.65 2.53
CA VAL A 111 1.08 2.49 1.79
C VAL A 111 0.89 1.72 0.49
N CYS A 112 -0.02 0.74 0.46
CA CYS A 112 -0.39 -0.03 -0.72
C CYS A 112 -1.23 0.78 -1.73
N LEU A 113 -2.07 1.68 -1.25
CA LEU A 113 -2.77 2.61 -2.14
C LEU A 113 -1.78 3.60 -2.76
N ASP A 114 -0.89 4.17 -1.95
CA ASP A 114 0.07 5.17 -2.40
C ASP A 114 1.07 4.57 -3.41
N VAL A 115 1.59 3.35 -3.21
CA VAL A 115 2.50 2.70 -4.19
C VAL A 115 1.82 2.54 -5.56
N ARG A 116 0.53 2.18 -5.61
CA ARG A 116 -0.21 2.11 -6.87
C ARG A 116 -0.35 3.49 -7.51
N LEU A 117 -0.67 4.52 -6.73
CA LEU A 117 -0.84 5.88 -7.25
C LEU A 117 0.48 6.45 -7.80
N HIS A 118 1.60 6.21 -7.12
CA HIS A 118 2.92 6.61 -7.59
C HIS A 118 3.34 5.84 -8.85
N ALA A 119 3.11 4.53 -8.91
CA ALA A 119 3.42 3.72 -10.09
C ALA A 119 2.68 4.21 -11.35
N ILE A 120 1.41 4.61 -11.21
CA ILE A 120 0.64 5.20 -12.32
C ILE A 120 1.31 6.49 -12.84
N LYS A 121 1.76 7.35 -11.93
CA LYS A 121 2.42 8.61 -12.28
C LYS A 121 3.78 8.37 -12.93
N ALA A 122 4.57 7.45 -12.38
CA ALA A 122 5.88 7.07 -12.90
C ALA A 122 5.78 6.51 -14.32
N ASP A 123 4.90 5.52 -14.55
CA ASP A 123 4.70 4.94 -15.89
C ASP A 123 4.20 5.97 -16.91
N LYS A 124 3.37 6.92 -16.49
CA LYS A 124 2.93 8.02 -17.38
C LYS A 124 4.13 8.83 -17.87
N ILE A 125 5.05 9.21 -16.98
CA ILE A 125 6.25 9.98 -17.37
C ILE A 125 7.20 9.14 -18.21
N LEU A 126 7.49 7.90 -17.81
CA LEU A 126 8.41 7.01 -18.52
C LEU A 126 7.92 6.71 -19.95
N SER A 127 6.61 6.52 -20.12
CA SER A 127 6.00 6.31 -21.44
C SER A 127 6.13 7.51 -22.37
N THR A 128 6.27 8.72 -21.81
CA THR A 128 6.40 9.97 -22.58
C THR A 128 7.86 10.28 -22.91
N LYS A 129 8.80 9.96 -22.00
CA LYS A 129 10.21 10.35 -22.12
C LYS A 129 11.09 9.36 -22.90
N GLU A 130 10.88 8.05 -22.73
CA GLU A 130 11.92 7.07 -23.11
C GLU A 130 11.45 5.99 -24.10
N HIS A 131 10.19 6.01 -24.57
CA HIS A 131 9.58 4.92 -25.34
C HIS A 131 9.79 3.51 -24.72
N LYS A 132 10.16 3.43 -23.43
CA LYS A 132 10.40 2.19 -22.70
C LYS A 132 9.09 1.43 -22.49
N ASN A 133 9.24 0.15 -22.13
CA ASN A 133 8.14 -0.78 -21.89
C ASN A 133 7.06 -0.14 -21.02
N LYS A 134 5.90 0.08 -21.64
CA LYS A 134 4.73 0.65 -21.00
C LYS A 134 4.35 -0.28 -19.84
N LYS A 135 4.31 0.27 -18.62
CA LYS A 135 3.70 -0.32 -17.42
C LYS A 135 4.59 -1.23 -16.55
N GLU A 136 5.91 -1.20 -16.70
CA GLU A 136 6.83 -1.98 -15.85
C GLU A 136 6.73 -1.57 -14.36
N THR A 137 6.53 -0.29 -14.07
CA THR A 137 6.44 0.20 -12.67
C THR A 137 5.19 -0.32 -11.99
N LEU A 138 4.07 -0.36 -12.72
CA LEU A 138 2.82 -0.97 -12.24
C LEU A 138 2.96 -2.47 -11.97
N GLU A 139 3.76 -3.19 -12.75
CA GLU A 139 4.03 -4.62 -12.49
C GLU A 139 4.80 -4.81 -11.19
N LYS A 140 5.86 -4.04 -10.98
CA LYS A 140 6.61 -4.03 -9.70
C LYS A 140 5.72 -3.65 -8.52
N ALA A 141 4.81 -2.68 -8.69
CA ALA A 141 3.86 -2.33 -7.65
C ALA A 141 2.90 -3.48 -7.33
N ALA A 142 2.45 -4.23 -8.34
CA ALA A 142 1.61 -5.41 -8.12
C ALA A 142 2.35 -6.52 -7.36
N GLU A 143 3.65 -6.68 -7.56
CA GLU A 143 4.48 -7.62 -6.79
C GLU A 143 4.52 -7.24 -5.30
N CYS A 144 4.71 -5.95 -4.97
CA CYS A 144 4.61 -5.48 -3.59
C CYS A 144 3.23 -5.79 -2.96
N LEU A 145 2.14 -5.50 -3.70
CA LEU A 145 0.78 -5.78 -3.24
C LEU A 145 0.53 -7.28 -3.03
N MET A 146 1.07 -8.12 -3.92
CA MET A 146 0.96 -9.57 -3.83
C MET A 146 1.70 -10.12 -2.60
N SER A 147 2.85 -9.56 -2.25
CA SER A 147 3.59 -9.94 -1.04
C SER A 147 2.79 -9.67 0.24
N CYS A 148 2.18 -8.48 0.37
CA CYS A 148 1.25 -8.20 1.48
C CYS A 148 0.06 -9.17 1.48
N PHE A 149 -0.50 -9.45 0.30
CA PHE A 149 -1.66 -10.34 0.17
C PHE A 149 -1.34 -11.76 0.64
N ARG A 150 -0.17 -12.30 0.31
CA ARG A 150 0.26 -13.63 0.75
C ARG A 150 0.36 -13.71 2.28
N ILE A 151 0.88 -12.66 2.93
CA ILE A 151 0.96 -12.61 4.40
C ILE A 151 -0.45 -12.61 5.00
N CYS A 152 -1.35 -11.74 4.52
CA CYS A 152 -2.73 -11.70 4.98
C CYS A 152 -3.46 -13.03 4.76
N ALA A 153 -3.28 -13.66 3.59
CA ALA A 153 -3.94 -14.91 3.23
C ALA A 153 -3.43 -16.11 4.05
N ALA A 154 -2.17 -16.08 4.47
CA ALA A 154 -1.56 -17.12 5.29
C ALA A 154 -1.95 -17.02 6.78
N ASP A 155 -2.63 -15.93 7.19
CA ASP A 155 -2.98 -15.67 8.60
C ASP A 155 -4.21 -16.48 9.04
N ASN A 156 -4.02 -17.80 9.16
CA ASN A 156 -5.07 -18.79 9.43
C ASN A 156 -5.17 -19.22 10.91
N ARG A 157 -4.28 -18.74 11.78
CA ARG A 157 -4.23 -19.10 13.21
C ARG A 157 -4.83 -18.04 14.13
N SER A 158 -4.83 -16.78 13.69
CA SER A 158 -5.38 -15.68 14.48
C SER A 158 -6.90 -15.77 14.59
N SER A 159 -7.42 -15.28 15.71
CA SER A 159 -8.87 -15.13 15.88
C SER A 159 -9.46 -14.20 14.82
N GLU A 160 -10.77 -14.30 14.62
CA GLU A 160 -11.49 -13.48 13.65
C GLU A 160 -11.33 -11.97 13.92
N GLU A 161 -11.20 -11.56 15.17
CA GLU A 161 -11.01 -10.16 15.56
C GLU A 161 -9.64 -9.61 15.16
N PHE A 162 -8.57 -10.43 15.29
CA PHE A 162 -7.18 -9.98 15.10
C PHE A 162 -6.53 -10.47 13.81
N THR A 163 -7.27 -11.17 12.95
CA THR A 163 -6.72 -11.68 11.70
C THR A 163 -6.39 -10.54 10.72
N LYS A 164 -5.26 -10.70 10.01
CA LYS A 164 -4.86 -9.86 8.87
C LYS A 164 -5.64 -10.19 7.60
N ARG A 165 -6.47 -11.25 7.59
CA ARG A 165 -7.33 -11.61 6.45
C ARG A 165 -8.33 -10.51 6.09
N TRP A 166 -8.68 -9.64 7.04
CA TRP A 166 -9.47 -8.43 6.78
C TRP A 166 -8.86 -7.50 5.72
N GLY A 167 -7.54 -7.53 5.56
CA GLY A 167 -6.84 -6.73 4.57
C GLY A 167 -6.85 -7.31 3.14
N MET A 168 -7.27 -8.56 2.95
CA MET A 168 -7.21 -9.24 1.66
C MET A 168 -8.02 -8.50 0.58
N LEU A 169 -9.25 -8.07 0.90
CA LEU A 169 -10.13 -7.48 -0.11
C LEU A 169 -9.63 -6.11 -0.59
N MET A 170 -9.05 -5.31 0.32
CA MET A 170 -8.42 -4.05 -0.06
C MET A 170 -7.29 -4.28 -1.06
N LEU A 171 -6.39 -5.23 -0.77
CA LEU A 171 -5.25 -5.58 -1.63
C LEU A 171 -5.71 -6.11 -2.99
N VAL A 172 -6.71 -7.00 -3.01
CA VAL A 172 -7.32 -7.52 -4.25
C VAL A 172 -7.90 -6.38 -5.09
N ASN A 173 -8.59 -5.43 -4.48
CA ASN A 173 -9.12 -4.26 -5.18
C ASN A 173 -8.03 -3.36 -5.77
N GLN A 174 -6.89 -3.18 -5.09
CA GLN A 174 -5.75 -2.46 -5.66
C GLN A 174 -5.13 -3.25 -6.83
N MET A 175 -4.95 -4.57 -6.67
CA MET A 175 -4.40 -5.43 -7.73
C MET A 175 -5.30 -5.49 -8.96
N PHE A 176 -6.62 -5.55 -8.81
CA PHE A 176 -7.56 -5.45 -9.94
C PHE A 176 -7.37 -4.15 -10.72
N LYS A 177 -7.27 -3.01 -10.03
CA LYS A 177 -7.02 -1.71 -10.67
C LYS A 177 -5.70 -1.70 -11.46
N VAL A 178 -4.69 -2.45 -11.02
CA VAL A 178 -3.42 -2.62 -11.74
C VAL A 178 -3.58 -3.60 -12.92
N TYR A 179 -4.05 -4.83 -12.68
CA TYR A 179 -4.15 -5.89 -13.68
C TYR A 179 -5.06 -5.54 -14.86
N PHE A 180 -6.18 -4.86 -14.62
CA PHE A 180 -7.02 -4.33 -15.70
C PHE A 180 -6.31 -3.24 -16.51
N ARG A 181 -5.48 -2.41 -15.85
CA ARG A 181 -4.72 -1.37 -16.55
C ARG A 181 -3.57 -1.94 -17.37
N ILE A 182 -2.89 -3.00 -16.90
CA ILE A 182 -1.80 -3.65 -17.62
C ILE A 182 -2.25 -4.79 -18.55
N ASN A 183 -3.56 -5.06 -18.63
CA ASN A 183 -4.16 -6.13 -19.42
C ASN A 183 -3.68 -7.55 -19.06
N LYS A 184 -3.41 -7.81 -17.76
CA LYS A 184 -3.06 -9.15 -17.23
C LYS A 184 -4.24 -9.76 -16.45
N LEU A 185 -5.41 -9.87 -17.09
CA LEU A 185 -6.67 -10.28 -16.45
C LEU A 185 -6.65 -11.71 -15.89
N HIS A 186 -5.83 -12.60 -16.45
CA HIS A 186 -5.67 -13.98 -15.97
C HIS A 186 -5.19 -14.03 -14.51
N LEU A 187 -4.42 -13.02 -14.06
CA LEU A 187 -3.92 -12.91 -12.68
C LEU A 187 -5.02 -12.60 -11.66
N CYS A 188 -6.21 -12.19 -12.10
CA CYS A 188 -7.34 -11.96 -11.20
C CYS A 188 -7.96 -13.27 -10.69
N LYS A 189 -7.87 -14.38 -11.45
CA LYS A 189 -8.57 -15.64 -11.12
C LYS A 189 -8.12 -16.25 -9.78
N PRO A 190 -6.82 -16.32 -9.44
CA PRO A 190 -6.39 -16.80 -8.12
C PRO A 190 -6.85 -15.89 -6.97
N LEU A 191 -6.87 -14.57 -7.20
CA LEU A 191 -7.30 -13.59 -6.20
C LEU A 191 -8.79 -13.74 -5.86
N ILE A 192 -9.63 -13.89 -6.89
CA ILE A 192 -11.07 -14.14 -6.73
C ILE A 192 -11.29 -15.39 -5.90
N ARG A 193 -10.64 -16.50 -6.28
CA ARG A 193 -10.76 -17.78 -5.54
C ARG A 193 -10.41 -17.64 -4.06
N ALA A 194 -9.36 -16.89 -3.74
CA ALA A 194 -8.94 -16.70 -2.36
C ALA A 194 -9.95 -15.89 -1.53
N ILE A 195 -10.62 -14.89 -2.13
CA ILE A 195 -11.71 -14.15 -1.48
C ILE A 195 -12.94 -15.03 -1.34
N GLU A 196 -13.31 -15.78 -2.38
CA GLU A 196 -14.49 -16.66 -2.35
C GLU A 196 -14.36 -17.79 -1.32
N ALA A 197 -13.15 -18.25 -1.05
CA ALA A 197 -12.82 -19.26 -0.04
C ALA A 197 -12.75 -18.69 1.40
N PHE A 198 -12.86 -17.37 1.60
CA PHE A 198 -12.88 -16.78 2.93
C PHE A 198 -14.30 -16.87 3.54
N PRO A 199 -14.51 -17.56 4.68
CA PRO A 199 -15.85 -17.76 5.24
C PRO A 199 -16.59 -16.45 5.55
N MET A 200 -15.85 -15.45 6.03
CA MET A 200 -16.40 -14.14 6.41
C MET A 200 -16.36 -13.11 5.28
N LYS A 201 -16.30 -13.52 4.01
CA LYS A 201 -16.25 -12.59 2.86
C LYS A 201 -17.42 -11.59 2.80
N HIS A 202 -18.53 -11.87 3.46
CA HIS A 202 -19.70 -10.98 3.51
C HIS A 202 -19.55 -9.84 4.55
N MET A 203 -18.59 -9.97 5.48
CA MET A 203 -18.32 -8.99 6.54
C MET A 203 -17.37 -7.87 6.10
N PHE A 204 -16.80 -7.96 4.89
CA PHE A 204 -16.02 -6.85 4.35
C PHE A 204 -16.88 -5.59 4.18
N SER A 205 -16.25 -4.42 4.29
CA SER A 205 -16.95 -3.16 4.08
C SER A 205 -17.66 -3.09 2.71
N LEU A 206 -18.85 -2.49 2.69
CA LEU A 206 -19.66 -2.36 1.48
C LEU A 206 -18.90 -1.69 0.33
N SER A 207 -18.10 -0.66 0.62
CA SER A 207 -17.31 0.07 -0.37
C SER A 207 -16.28 -0.84 -1.08
N GLN A 208 -15.64 -1.74 -0.33
CA GLN A 208 -14.72 -2.72 -0.89
C GLN A 208 -15.45 -3.80 -1.69
N LEU A 209 -16.60 -4.28 -1.20
CA LEU A 209 -17.43 -5.28 -1.88
C LEU A 209 -17.95 -4.78 -3.23
N VAL A 210 -18.41 -3.53 -3.30
CA VAL A 210 -18.87 -2.91 -4.55
C VAL A 210 -17.74 -2.86 -5.59
N THR A 211 -16.53 -2.44 -5.16
CA THR A 211 -15.36 -2.41 -6.05
C THR A 211 -15.00 -3.82 -6.54
N TYR A 212 -15.04 -4.80 -5.64
CA TYR A 212 -14.74 -6.20 -5.96
C TYR A 212 -15.71 -6.76 -6.99
N ARG A 213 -17.02 -6.66 -6.73
CA ARG A 213 -18.08 -7.15 -7.62
C ARG A 213 -18.00 -6.51 -9.00
N TYR A 214 -17.73 -5.20 -9.08
CA TYR A 214 -17.52 -4.51 -10.34
C TYR A 214 -16.40 -5.15 -11.19
N TYR A 215 -15.24 -5.44 -10.59
CA TYR A 215 -14.13 -6.04 -11.33
C TYR A 215 -14.34 -7.52 -11.64
N VAL A 216 -14.97 -8.28 -10.75
CA VAL A 216 -15.36 -9.68 -11.00
C VAL A 216 -16.32 -9.76 -12.19
N GLY A 217 -17.38 -8.94 -12.20
CA GLY A 217 -18.33 -8.88 -13.31
C GLY A 217 -17.67 -8.46 -14.62
N ARG A 218 -16.80 -7.44 -14.61
CA ARG A 218 -16.03 -7.05 -15.80
C ARG A 218 -15.15 -8.18 -16.33
N LYS A 219 -14.48 -8.92 -15.44
CA LYS A 219 -13.67 -10.07 -15.85
C LYS A 219 -14.55 -11.16 -16.47
N ALA A 220 -15.69 -11.46 -15.87
CA ALA A 220 -16.65 -12.45 -16.36
C ALA A 220 -17.15 -12.10 -17.77
N MET A 221 -17.39 -10.81 -18.05
CA MET A 221 -17.72 -10.33 -19.40
C MET A 221 -16.59 -10.57 -20.42
N PHE A 222 -15.33 -10.37 -20.04
CA PHE A 222 -14.19 -10.69 -20.93
C PHE A 222 -14.05 -12.19 -21.22
N ASP A 223 -14.38 -13.03 -20.23
CA ASP A 223 -14.32 -14.49 -20.37
C ASP A 223 -15.58 -15.08 -21.04
N CYS A 224 -16.55 -14.23 -21.43
CA CYS A 224 -17.89 -14.64 -21.91
C CYS A 224 -18.66 -15.55 -20.92
N ASP A 225 -18.35 -15.46 -19.62
CA ASP A 225 -19.00 -16.21 -18.56
C ASP A 225 -20.06 -15.33 -17.86
N TYR A 226 -21.25 -15.25 -18.46
CA TYR A 226 -22.34 -14.40 -17.96
C TYR A 226 -23.02 -14.94 -16.67
N LYS A 227 -22.77 -16.20 -16.28
CA LYS A 227 -23.36 -16.79 -15.07
C LYS A 227 -22.60 -16.43 -13.80
N SER A 228 -21.29 -16.20 -13.91
CA SER A 228 -20.40 -15.85 -12.79
C SER A 228 -20.38 -14.35 -12.45
N GLY A 229 -21.10 -13.51 -13.20
CA GLY A 229 -21.10 -12.05 -13.07
C GLY A 229 -22.23 -11.46 -12.23
N VAL A 230 -23.08 -12.29 -11.62
CA VAL A 230 -24.24 -11.90 -10.78
C VAL A 230 -23.94 -12.19 -9.31
#